data_AF-A0A126UZP3-F1
#
_entry.id   AF-A0A126UZP3-F1
#
_cell.length_a   1.000
_cell.length_b   1.000
_cell.length_c   1.000
_cell.angle_alpha   90.00
_cell.angle_beta   90.00
_cell.angle_gamma   90.00
#
_symmetry.space_group_name_H-M   'P 1'
#
loop_
_entity.id
_entity.type
_entity.pdbx_description
1 polymer ?
#
loop_
_entity_poly.entity_id
_entity_poly.type
_entity_poly.pdbx_seq_one_letter_code
_entity_poly.pdbx_strand_id
1 'polypeptide(L)'
;MTISSAHNLWLEAGDMSGGSRNQIEFSDDLIRFFDADSLQSGKVFIAYDSKVKAYCPLADRGTEYGQRVNIWRLGLITEDKGGQKYPGRVIHLEKKLIGKKYVYLIKVHDCASSDHHSLISKSTSTGLTGGTSGRRYGYW
;
A
#
# COMPACT_ATOMS: atom_id res chain seq x y z
N MET A 1 1.27 15.50 -10.86
CA MET A 1 2.24 14.47 -10.43
C MET A 1 1.71 13.11 -10.85
N THR A 2 2.54 12.20 -11.34
CA THR A 2 2.10 10.82 -11.64
C THR A 2 2.42 9.93 -10.45
N ILE A 3 1.58 8.93 -10.19
CA ILE A 3 1.83 8.01 -9.08
C ILE A 3 3.16 7.25 -9.20
N SER A 4 3.65 7.00 -10.42
CA SER A 4 4.94 6.35 -10.65
C SER A 4 6.15 7.17 -10.17
N SER A 5 6.00 8.50 -10.09
CA SER A 5 7.01 9.43 -9.58
C SER A 5 6.78 9.84 -8.12
N ALA A 6 5.66 9.41 -7.52
CA ALA A 6 5.34 9.69 -6.13
C ALA A 6 6.34 8.98 -5.20
N HIS A 7 6.74 9.69 -4.15
CA HIS A 7 7.57 9.12 -3.08
C HIS A 7 6.73 8.68 -1.89
N ASN A 8 5.48 9.12 -1.83
CA ASN A 8 4.56 8.81 -0.74
C ASN A 8 3.22 8.38 -1.30
N LEU A 9 2.68 7.31 -0.73
CA LEU A 9 1.33 6.84 -0.97
C LEU A 9 0.70 6.54 0.39
N TRP A 10 -0.49 7.05 0.66
CA TRP A 10 -1.30 6.60 1.78
C TRP A 10 -2.65 6.09 1.30
N LEU A 11 -3.21 5.18 2.07
CA LEU A 11 -4.54 4.64 1.85
C LEU A 11 -5.19 4.22 3.17
N GLU A 12 -6.50 4.39 3.25
CA GLU A 12 -7.30 3.83 4.34
C GLU A 12 -7.40 2.32 4.17
N ALA A 13 -7.02 1.59 5.21
CA ALA A 13 -7.28 0.16 5.33
C ALA A 13 -8.69 -0.02 5.90
N GLY A 14 -9.58 -0.57 5.08
CA GLY A 14 -10.87 -1.07 5.56
C GLY A 14 -10.71 -2.37 6.36
N ASP A 15 -11.79 -3.13 6.44
CA ASP A 15 -11.73 -4.49 6.97
C ASP A 15 -10.78 -5.34 6.13
N MET A 16 -9.80 -5.96 6.78
CA MET A 16 -8.90 -6.92 6.16
C MET A 16 -9.42 -8.32 6.45
N SER A 17 -10.01 -8.97 5.45
CA SER A 17 -10.42 -10.36 5.54
C SER A 17 -9.18 -11.25 5.49
N GLY A 18 -8.93 -12.02 6.55
CA GLY A 18 -7.85 -13.00 6.49
C GLY A 18 -7.41 -13.67 7.78
N GLY A 19 -7.78 -13.17 8.96
CA GLY A 19 -7.31 -13.70 10.25
C GLY A 19 -5.78 -13.65 10.39
N SER A 20 -5.09 -14.58 9.74
CA SER A 20 -3.63 -14.77 9.67
C SER A 20 -2.91 -14.02 8.53
N ARG A 21 -3.60 -13.19 7.74
CA ARG A 21 -3.02 -12.48 6.59
C ARG A 21 -3.56 -11.05 6.49
N ASN A 22 -2.65 -10.08 6.48
CA ASN A 22 -2.97 -8.69 6.17
C ASN A 22 -2.68 -8.43 4.70
N GLN A 23 -3.66 -7.95 3.94
CA GLN A 23 -3.50 -7.68 2.50
C GLN A 23 -4.07 -6.32 2.15
N ILE A 24 -3.33 -5.58 1.33
CA ILE A 24 -3.80 -4.35 0.70
C ILE A 24 -4.10 -4.63 -0.77
N GLU A 25 -5.21 -4.09 -1.25
CA GLU A 25 -5.60 -4.15 -2.66
C GLU A 25 -5.30 -2.83 -3.37
N PHE A 26 -4.78 -2.91 -4.59
CA PHE A 26 -4.48 -1.79 -5.46
C PHE A 26 -5.14 -1.99 -6.82
N SER A 27 -5.59 -0.89 -7.43
CA SER A 27 -5.94 -0.85 -8.85
C SER A 27 -4.69 -0.85 -9.73
N ASP A 28 -4.88 -1.06 -11.04
CA ASP A 28 -3.81 -0.95 -12.05
C ASP A 28 -3.13 0.43 -12.08
N ASP A 29 -3.85 1.48 -11.70
CA ASP A 29 -3.24 2.81 -11.57
C ASP A 29 -2.43 2.90 -10.28
N LEU A 30 -2.99 2.48 -9.15
CA LEU A 30 -2.33 2.59 -7.86
C LEU A 30 -1.04 1.76 -7.78
N ILE A 31 -1.02 0.60 -8.45
CA ILE A 31 0.12 -0.30 -8.37
C ILE A 31 1.38 0.26 -9.03
N ARG A 32 1.24 1.24 -9.93
CA ARG A 32 2.37 1.93 -10.57
C ARG A 32 3.22 2.74 -9.58
N PHE A 33 2.77 2.90 -8.34
CA PHE A 33 3.61 3.40 -7.24
C PHE A 33 4.86 2.54 -7.03
N PHE A 34 4.74 1.21 -7.18
CA PHE A 34 5.87 0.30 -7.05
C PHE A 34 6.76 0.34 -8.29
N ASP A 35 8.05 0.11 -8.09
CA ASP A 35 9.05 0.08 -9.15
C ASP A 35 8.93 -1.18 -10.03
N ALA A 36 9.47 -1.11 -11.24
CA ALA A 36 9.33 -2.16 -12.25
C ALA A 36 9.87 -3.52 -11.77
N ASP A 37 10.97 -3.54 -11.02
CA ASP A 37 11.57 -4.79 -10.51
C ASP A 37 10.63 -5.44 -9.48
N SER A 38 10.00 -4.64 -8.62
CA SER A 38 9.01 -5.14 -7.65
C SER A 38 7.77 -5.73 -8.35
N LEU A 39 7.28 -5.05 -9.40
CA LEU A 39 6.15 -5.54 -10.20
C LEU A 39 6.48 -6.84 -10.94
N GLN A 40 7.64 -6.89 -11.58
CA GLN A 40 8.08 -8.05 -12.36
C GLN A 40 8.37 -9.27 -11.48
N SER A 41 8.99 -9.06 -10.32
CA SER A 41 9.31 -10.14 -9.38
C SER A 41 8.12 -10.61 -8.55
N GLY A 42 7.03 -9.84 -8.54
CA GLY A 42 5.86 -10.08 -7.70
C GLY A 42 6.16 -9.98 -6.20
N LYS A 43 7.18 -9.21 -5.82
CA LYS A 43 7.59 -9.02 -4.42
C LYS A 43 8.10 -7.60 -4.20
N VAL A 44 7.76 -7.02 -3.05
CA VAL A 44 8.18 -5.68 -2.63
C VAL A 44 9.02 -5.79 -1.37
N PHE A 45 10.16 -5.11 -1.30
CA PHE A 45 10.93 -5.03 -0.06
C PHE A 45 10.37 -3.94 0.85
N ILE A 46 9.75 -4.35 1.96
CA ILE A 46 9.12 -3.45 2.95
C ILE A 46 9.93 -3.46 4.24
N ALA A 47 10.20 -2.27 4.78
CA ALA A 47 10.73 -2.09 6.11
C ALA A 47 9.66 -1.49 7.02
N TYR A 48 9.32 -2.21 8.09
CA TYR A 48 8.33 -1.85 9.09
C TYR A 48 8.95 -1.00 10.20
N ASP A 49 10.21 -1.30 10.54
CA ASP A 49 11.07 -0.49 11.41
C ASP A 49 12.56 -0.77 11.08
N SER A 50 13.47 -0.45 12.00
CA SER A 50 14.91 -0.68 11.83
C SER A 50 15.33 -2.16 11.90
N LYS A 51 14.50 -3.03 12.46
CA LYS A 51 14.73 -4.46 12.72
C LYS A 51 13.88 -5.37 11.85
N VAL A 52 12.63 -5.02 11.60
CA VAL A 52 11.63 -5.80 10.88
C VAL A 52 11.55 -5.33 9.44
N LYS A 53 12.00 -6.20 8.53
CA LYS A 53 11.98 -5.99 7.09
C LYS A 53 11.79 -7.30 6.36
N ALA A 54 11.05 -7.30 5.26
CA ALA A 54 10.80 -8.50 4.49
C ALA A 54 10.46 -8.22 3.03
N TYR A 55 10.68 -9.23 2.20
CA TYR A 55 10.05 -9.31 0.89
C TYR A 55 8.60 -9.75 1.05
N CYS A 56 7.71 -8.83 0.77
CA CYS A 56 6.27 -8.98 0.84
C CYS A 56 5.72 -9.37 -0.54
N PRO A 57 4.86 -10.39 -0.65
CA PRO A 57 4.33 -10.81 -1.95
C PRO A 57 3.42 -9.72 -2.52
N LEU A 58 3.60 -9.41 -3.80
CA LEU A 58 2.78 -8.51 -4.59
C LEU A 58 2.24 -9.26 -5.81
N ALA A 59 0.98 -9.65 -5.77
CA ALA A 59 0.40 -10.53 -6.77
C ALA A 59 -0.80 -9.89 -7.47
N ASP A 60 -0.84 -9.98 -8.80
CA ASP A 60 -2.05 -9.71 -9.58
C ASP A 60 -3.06 -10.83 -9.36
N ARG A 61 -4.28 -10.46 -9.01
CA ARG A 61 -5.46 -11.31 -8.90
C ARG A 61 -6.54 -10.72 -9.80
N GLY A 62 -6.52 -11.13 -11.07
CA GLY A 62 -7.67 -10.93 -11.94
C GLY A 62 -8.86 -11.77 -11.44
N THR A 63 -10.05 -11.19 -11.37
CA THR A 63 -11.29 -11.94 -11.17
C THR A 63 -11.75 -12.54 -12.51
N GLU A 64 -11.91 -13.86 -12.56
CA GLU A 64 -12.52 -14.57 -13.71
C GLU A 64 -14.02 -14.79 -13.46
N TYR A 65 -14.85 -13.81 -13.84
CA TYR A 65 -16.31 -13.96 -14.02
C TYR A 65 -16.82 -12.94 -15.05
N GLY A 66 -16.23 -12.92 -16.25
CA GLY A 66 -16.72 -12.12 -17.39
C GLY A 66 -16.41 -10.62 -17.39
N GLN A 67 -15.86 -10.06 -16.31
CA GLN A 67 -15.32 -8.70 -16.25
C GLN A 67 -13.93 -8.74 -15.61
N ARG A 68 -12.88 -8.57 -16.41
CA ARG A 68 -11.50 -8.53 -15.93
C ARG A 68 -11.26 -7.20 -15.22
N VAL A 69 -11.33 -7.21 -13.90
CA VAL A 69 -10.76 -6.14 -13.06
C VAL A 69 -9.46 -6.69 -12.49
N ASN A 70 -8.33 -6.12 -12.90
CA ASN A 70 -7.04 -6.47 -12.31
C ASN A 70 -6.97 -5.85 -10.91
N ILE A 71 -6.81 -6.69 -9.89
CA ILE A 71 -6.64 -6.27 -8.52
C ILE A 71 -5.29 -6.79 -8.04
N TRP A 72 -4.40 -5.89 -7.65
CA TRP A 72 -3.11 -6.27 -7.12
C TRP A 72 -3.17 -6.37 -5.60
N ARG A 73 -2.58 -7.42 -5.03
CA ARG A 73 -2.57 -7.66 -3.58
C ARG A 73 -1.15 -7.65 -3.04
N LEU A 74 -0.89 -6.74 -2.10
CA LEU A 74 0.33 -6.74 -1.29
C LEU A 74 0.07 -7.43 0.04
N GLY A 75 0.78 -8.52 0.31
CA GLY A 75 0.74 -9.19 1.61
C GLY A 75 1.65 -8.50 2.62
N LEU A 76 1.10 -8.14 3.78
CA LEU A 76 1.83 -7.51 4.88
C LEU A 76 2.09 -8.51 6.01
N ILE A 77 3.16 -8.24 6.77
CA ILE A 77 3.45 -8.99 8.00
C ILE A 77 2.36 -8.72 9.03
N THR A 78 1.90 -9.77 9.69
CA THR A 78 0.92 -9.73 10.78
C THR A 78 1.53 -9.32 12.11
N GLU A 79 0.70 -8.85 13.05
CA GLU A 79 1.15 -8.33 14.36
C GLU A 79 1.95 -9.38 15.17
N ASP A 80 1.52 -10.64 15.13
CA ASP A 80 2.21 -11.79 15.75
C ASP A 80 3.62 -12.05 15.19
N LYS A 81 3.92 -11.54 14.00
CA LYS A 81 5.23 -11.66 13.33
C LYS A 81 6.03 -10.35 13.33
N GLY A 82 5.62 -9.39 14.17
CA GLY A 82 6.27 -8.08 14.29
C GLY A 82 5.81 -7.05 13.26
N GLY A 83 4.70 -7.31 12.56
CA GLY A 83 4.03 -6.32 11.72
C GLY A 83 3.20 -5.33 12.54
N GLN A 84 2.60 -4.35 11.85
CA GLN A 84 1.73 -3.36 12.50
C GLN A 84 0.25 -3.82 12.49
N LYS A 85 -0.59 -3.14 13.28
CA LYS A 85 -2.05 -3.36 13.25
C LYS A 85 -2.67 -2.49 12.17
N TYR A 86 -3.10 -3.09 11.06
CA TYR A 86 -3.62 -2.35 9.89
C TYR A 86 -5.14 -2.13 9.82
N PRO A 87 -6.02 -3.08 10.23
CA PRO A 87 -7.46 -2.91 10.02
C PRO A 87 -7.99 -1.62 10.65
N GLY A 88 -8.77 -0.84 9.88
CA GLY A 88 -9.35 0.43 10.32
C GLY A 88 -8.32 1.56 10.54
N ARG A 89 -7.14 1.47 9.91
CA ARG A 89 -6.06 2.46 10.02
C ARG A 89 -5.70 3.06 8.66
N VAL A 90 -4.82 4.04 8.66
CA VAL A 90 -4.22 4.62 7.46
C VAL A 90 -2.83 4.03 7.28
N ILE A 91 -2.57 3.41 6.14
CA ILE A 91 -1.27 2.87 5.78
C ILE A 91 -0.55 3.90 4.93
N HIS A 92 0.63 4.32 5.34
CA HIS A 92 1.51 5.23 4.62
C HIS A 92 2.76 4.48 4.17
N LEU A 93 3.00 4.45 2.86
CA LEU A 93 4.19 3.92 2.21
C LEU A 93 5.08 5.08 1.74
N GLU A 94 6.34 5.06 2.16
CA GLU A 94 7.39 5.98 1.71
C GLU A 94 8.39 5.21 0.85
N LYS A 95 8.51 5.57 -0.43
CA LYS A 95 9.41 4.98 -1.42
C LYS A 95 10.78 5.65 -1.33
N LYS A 96 11.80 4.88 -0.94
CA LYS A 96 13.19 5.34 -0.82
C LYS A 96 14.10 4.59 -1.77
N LEU A 97 15.01 5.30 -2.43
CA LEU A 97 16.09 4.70 -3.19
C LEU A 97 17.29 4.48 -2.26
N ILE A 98 17.68 3.23 -2.03
CA ILE A 98 18.86 2.86 -1.25
C ILE A 98 19.83 2.13 -2.17
N GLY A 99 20.95 2.79 -2.49
CA GLY A 99 21.85 2.33 -3.54
C GLY A 99 21.13 2.30 -4.89
N LYS A 100 20.92 1.11 -5.44
CA LYS A 100 20.22 0.90 -6.72
C LYS A 100 18.82 0.27 -6.58
N LYS A 101 18.32 0.09 -5.36
CA LYS A 101 17.04 -0.59 -5.11
C LYS A 101 16.07 0.31 -4.37
N TYR A 102 14.79 0.21 -4.72
CA TYR A 102 13.73 0.84 -3.95
C TYR A 102 13.41 0.01 -2.71
N VAL A 103 13.22 0.71 -1.60
CA VAL A 103 12.77 0.18 -0.31
C VAL A 103 11.55 0.98 0.10
N TYR A 104 10.52 0.29 0.57
CA TYR A 104 9.27 0.90 0.96
C TYR A 104 9.16 0.88 2.48
N LEU A 105 9.23 2.06 3.10
CA LEU A 105 8.96 2.17 4.53
C LEU A 105 7.46 2.21 4.74
N ILE A 106 6.97 1.44 5.71
CA ILE A 106 5.55 1.44 6.06
C ILE A 106 5.35 2.06 7.44
N LYS A 107 4.38 2.97 7.52
CA LYS A 107 3.89 3.58 8.75
C LYS A 107 2.38 3.39 8.81
N VAL A 108 1.85 3.21 10.01
CA VAL A 108 0.41 3.11 10.22
C VAL A 108 -0.03 4.21 11.17
N HIS A 109 -1.09 4.91 10.79
CA HIS A 109 -1.66 6.03 11.54
C HIS A 109 -3.14 5.77 11.82
N ASP A 110 -3.65 6.43 12.86
CA ASP A 110 -5.07 6.38 13.19
C ASP A 110 -5.88 7.18 12.16
N CYS A 111 -7.05 6.67 11.76
CA CYS A 111 -7.97 7.44 10.94
C CYS A 111 -8.37 8.74 11.66
N ALA A 112 -8.47 9.82 10.89
CA ALA A 112 -8.73 11.19 11.37
C ALA A 112 -7.71 11.74 12.42
N SER A 113 -6.55 11.11 12.57
CA SER A 113 -5.45 11.67 13.37
C SER A 113 -4.85 12.92 12.72
N SER A 114 -4.08 13.69 13.49
CA SER A 114 -3.27 14.80 12.97
C SER A 114 -2.34 14.37 11.83
N ASP A 115 -1.76 13.16 11.94
CA ASP A 115 -0.92 12.60 10.88
C ASP A 115 -1.75 12.33 9.63
N HIS A 116 -2.92 11.70 9.75
CA HIS A 116 -3.80 11.48 8.60
C HIS A 116 -4.19 12.79 7.91
N HIS A 117 -4.56 13.81 8.68
CA HIS A 117 -4.85 15.14 8.14
C HIS A 117 -3.62 15.76 7.44
N SER A 118 -2.41 15.55 7.98
CA SER A 118 -1.17 15.99 7.33
C SER A 118 -0.89 15.24 6.02
N LEU A 119 -1.15 13.93 5.96
CA LEU A 119 -1.02 13.13 4.73
C LEU A 119 -1.98 13.65 3.66
N ILE A 120 -3.24 13.91 4.02
CA ILE A 120 -4.24 14.50 3.12
C ILE A 120 -3.75 15.86 2.61
N SER A 121 -3.30 16.76 3.49
CA SER A 121 -2.88 18.11 3.09
C SER A 121 -1.64 18.14 2.19
N LYS A 122 -0.74 17.15 2.33
CA LYS A 122 0.46 17.01 1.49
C LYS A 122 0.17 16.37 0.13
N SER A 123 -0.96 15.69 0.00
CA SER A 123 -1.28 14.94 -1.21
C SER A 123 -1.52 15.88 -2.38
N THR A 124 -0.75 15.67 -3.45
CA THR A 124 -0.98 16.37 -4.72
C THR A 124 -2.09 15.72 -5.53
N SER A 125 -2.48 14.49 -5.17
CA SER A 125 -3.58 13.74 -5.78
C SER A 125 -4.25 12.86 -4.74
N THR A 126 -5.58 12.80 -4.77
CA THR A 126 -6.41 11.99 -3.87
C THR A 126 -7.51 11.29 -4.63
N GLY A 127 -7.99 10.15 -4.14
CA GLY A 127 -9.10 9.43 -4.75
C GLY A 127 -9.72 8.36 -3.86
N LEU A 128 -10.58 7.53 -4.45
CA LEU A 128 -11.24 6.40 -3.80
C LEU A 128 -10.95 5.10 -4.56
N THR A 129 -10.68 4.00 -3.86
CA THR A 129 -10.49 2.67 -4.48
C THR A 129 -11.85 2.01 -4.76
N GLY A 130 -12.23 1.75 -6.00
CA GLY A 130 -13.46 0.98 -6.29
C GLY A 130 -14.77 1.76 -6.19
N GLY A 131 -14.76 3.06 -6.50
CA GLY A 131 -15.97 3.89 -6.62
C GLY A 131 -16.34 4.67 -5.35
N THR A 132 -17.62 5.06 -5.22
CA THR A 132 -18.11 5.98 -4.16
C THR A 132 -18.05 5.42 -2.74
N SER A 133 -18.03 4.09 -2.59
CA SER A 133 -17.82 3.40 -1.30
C SER A 133 -16.38 2.92 -1.12
N GLY A 134 -15.47 3.44 -1.93
CA GLY A 134 -14.08 3.05 -1.92
C GLY A 134 -13.27 3.58 -0.74
N ARG A 135 -12.10 2.98 -0.51
CA ARG A 135 -11.15 3.46 0.51
C ARG A 135 -10.45 4.70 0.00
N ARG A 136 -10.26 5.70 0.85
CA ARG A 136 -9.54 6.92 0.45
C ARG A 136 -8.06 6.64 0.28
N TYR A 137 -7.46 7.32 -0.67
CA TYR A 137 -6.02 7.32 -0.86
C TYR A 137 -5.53 8.70 -1.28
N GLY A 138 -4.22 8.91 -1.16
CA GLY A 138 -3.53 10.03 -1.76
C GLY A 138 -2.05 9.78 -1.93
N TYR A 139 -1.42 10.54 -2.83
CA TYR A 139 0.01 10.42 -3.10
C TYR A 139 0.64 11.76 -3.48
N TRP A 140 1.96 11.82 -3.29
CA TRP A 140 2.82 12.93 -3.67
C TRP A 140 4.30 12.51 -3.69
#